data_AF-A0A958Z5H4-F1
#
_entry.id   AF-A0A958Z5H4-F1
#
_cell.length_a   1.000
_cell.length_b   1.000
_cell.length_c   1.000
_cell.angle_alpha   90.00
_cell.angle_beta   90.00
_cell.angle_gamma   90.00
#
_symmetry.space_group_name_H-M   'P 1'
#
loop_
_entity.id
_entity.type
_entity.pdbx_description
1 polymer ?
#
loop_
_entity_poly.entity_id
_entity_poly.type
_entity_poly.pdbx_seq_one_letter_code
_entity_poly.pdbx_strand_id
1 'polypeptide(L)'
;MKKLLKSSSIGFYILMLLVCFIIGLYFAGAIDAGKNQGLAGGAIVVGYGVLFAGVGFIASFFIAYYVATKLLVKINVFLLILLLAAIGYKYFEFQQRDKLQKEESEKFDPPSTTPTSQTEPLGMAKLYSP
;
A
#
# COMPACT_ATOMS: atom_id res chain seq x y z
N MET A 1 3.91 -7.71 -35.91
CA MET A 1 4.39 -6.58 -35.09
C MET A 1 3.38 -5.42 -34.94
N LYS A 2 2.58 -5.06 -35.97
CA LYS A 2 1.60 -3.94 -35.90
C LYS A 2 0.53 -4.05 -34.79
N LYS A 3 0.30 -5.24 -34.23
CA LYS A 3 -0.70 -5.50 -33.17
C LYS A 3 -0.19 -5.22 -31.76
N LEU A 4 1.12 -5.33 -31.53
CA LEU A 4 1.73 -5.18 -30.20
C LEU A 4 1.89 -3.71 -29.78
N LEU A 5 1.99 -2.81 -30.76
CA LEU A 5 2.09 -1.35 -30.57
C LEU A 5 0.74 -0.62 -30.75
N LYS A 6 -0.35 -1.37 -30.90
CA LYS A 6 -1.69 -0.77 -30.98
C LYS A 6 -2.06 -0.23 -29.60
N SER A 7 -2.66 0.95 -29.53
CA SER A 7 -3.00 1.63 -28.27
C SER A 7 -3.76 0.72 -27.28
N SER A 8 -4.64 -0.16 -27.78
CA SER A 8 -5.34 -1.16 -26.96
C SER A 8 -4.41 -2.16 -26.25
N SER A 9 -3.30 -2.55 -26.87
CA SER A 9 -2.32 -3.49 -26.32
C SER A 9 -1.43 -2.80 -25.28
N ILE A 10 -1.08 -1.53 -25.49
CA ILE A 10 -0.34 -0.72 -24.50
C ILE A 10 -1.16 -0.55 -23.22
N GLY A 11 -2.45 -0.21 -23.36
CA GLY A 11 -3.37 -0.17 -22.22
C GLY A 11 -3.41 -1.51 -21.49
N PHE A 12 -3.51 -2.62 -22.23
CA PHE A 12 -3.51 -3.96 -21.63
C PHE A 12 -2.26 -4.23 -20.80
N TYR A 13 -1.06 -3.91 -21.29
CA TYR A 13 0.19 -4.16 -20.56
C TYR A 13 0.24 -3.40 -19.23
N ILE A 14 -0.15 -2.12 -19.24
CA ILE A 14 -0.16 -1.26 -18.05
C ILE A 14 -1.22 -1.76 -17.06
N LEU A 15 -2.44 -2.04 -17.53
CA LEU A 15 -3.51 -2.56 -16.70
C LEU A 15 -3.15 -3.92 -16.09
N MET A 16 -2.53 -4.81 -16.86
CA MET A 16 -2.11 -6.12 -16.36
C MET A 16 -1.02 -5.96 -15.31
N LEU A 17 -0.04 -5.07 -15.52
CA LEU A 17 1.00 -4.77 -14.54
C LEU A 17 0.40 -4.30 -13.21
N LEU A 18 -0.51 -3.31 -13.25
CA LEU A 18 -1.13 -2.75 -12.05
C LEU A 18 -2.01 -3.76 -11.32
N VAL A 19 -2.84 -4.51 -12.05
CA VAL A 19 -3.72 -5.51 -11.46
C VAL A 19 -2.91 -6.66 -10.84
N CYS A 20 -1.91 -7.18 -11.54
CA CYS A 20 -1.03 -8.22 -10.99
C CYS A 20 -0.24 -7.72 -9.78
N PHE A 21 0.22 -6.46 -9.79
CA PHE A 21 0.85 -5.85 -8.62
C PHE A 21 -0.07 -5.92 -7.39
N ILE A 22 -1.31 -5.44 -7.54
CA ILE A 22 -2.30 -5.46 -6.46
C ILE A 22 -2.59 -6.89 -6.01
N ILE A 23 -2.77 -7.83 -6.94
CA ILE A 23 -2.96 -9.25 -6.60
C ILE A 23 -1.78 -9.77 -5.78
N GLY A 24 -0.54 -9.41 -6.13
CA GLY A 24 0.66 -9.76 -5.37
C GLY A 24 0.65 -9.19 -3.95
N LEU A 25 0.18 -7.95 -3.78
CA LEU A 25 0.01 -7.35 -2.43
C LEU A 25 -1.04 -8.12 -1.60
N TYR A 26 -2.18 -8.47 -2.19
CA TYR A 26 -3.22 -9.26 -1.51
C TYR A 26 -2.73 -10.68 -1.18
N PHE A 27 -1.99 -11.31 -2.10
CA PHE A 27 -1.39 -12.61 -1.87
C PHE A 27 -0.40 -12.58 -0.71
N ALA A 28 0.48 -11.59 -0.68
CA ALA A 28 1.41 -11.38 0.44
C ALA A 28 0.69 -11.19 1.77
N GLY A 29 -0.39 -10.40 1.79
CA GLY A 29 -1.24 -10.25 2.98
C GLY A 29 -1.91 -11.57 3.41
N ALA A 30 -2.39 -12.38 2.45
CA ALA A 30 -3.06 -13.64 2.75
C ALA A 30 -2.13 -14.71 3.36
N ILE A 31 -0.84 -14.67 3.02
CA ILE A 31 0.17 -15.56 3.60
C ILE A 31 0.90 -14.94 4.81
N ASP A 32 0.40 -13.81 5.34
CA ASP A 32 1.04 -13.07 6.43
C ASP A 32 2.51 -12.70 6.13
N ALA A 33 2.86 -12.46 4.86
CA ALA A 33 4.22 -12.13 4.46
C ALA A 33 4.66 -10.83 5.14
N GLY A 34 5.76 -10.88 5.89
CA GLY A 34 6.30 -9.72 6.60
C GLY A 34 5.62 -9.40 7.94
N LYS A 35 4.76 -10.29 8.46
CA LYS A 35 4.18 -10.15 9.80
C LYS A 35 5.28 -10.07 10.87
N ASN A 36 5.11 -9.15 11.82
CA ASN A 36 6.07 -8.85 12.90
C ASN A 36 7.43 -8.29 12.44
N GLN A 37 7.57 -7.90 11.16
CA GLN A 37 8.82 -7.35 10.62
C GLN A 37 8.84 -5.81 10.57
N GLY A 38 7.82 -5.15 11.13
CA GLY A 38 7.71 -3.68 11.12
C GLY A 38 7.83 -3.10 9.71
N LEU A 39 8.75 -2.15 9.52
CA LEU A 39 8.99 -1.49 8.22
C LEU A 39 9.45 -2.48 7.13
N ALA A 40 10.25 -3.50 7.49
CA ALA A 40 10.69 -4.53 6.54
C ALA A 40 9.50 -5.37 6.03
N GLY A 41 8.44 -5.51 6.83
CA GLY A 41 7.20 -6.16 6.41
C GLY A 41 6.56 -5.45 5.21
N GLY A 42 6.54 -4.12 5.22
CA GLY A 42 6.06 -3.34 4.08
C GLY A 42 6.87 -3.58 2.81
N ALA A 43 8.21 -3.62 2.91
CA ALA A 43 9.08 -3.89 1.77
C ALA A 43 8.88 -5.31 1.21
N ILE A 44 8.70 -6.32 2.07
CA ILE A 44 8.42 -7.70 1.66
C ILE A 44 7.10 -7.77 0.88
N VAL A 45 6.04 -7.17 1.41
CA VAL A 45 4.71 -7.14 0.76
C VAL A 45 4.80 -6.44 -0.60
N VAL A 46 5.47 -5.28 -0.67
CA VAL A 46 5.72 -4.58 -1.94
C VAL A 46 6.52 -5.45 -2.91
N GLY A 47 7.53 -6.17 -2.42
CA GLY A 47 8.33 -7.10 -3.22
C GLY A 47 7.50 -8.18 -3.89
N TYR A 48 6.54 -8.79 -3.18
CA TYR A 48 5.57 -9.71 -3.78
C TYR A 48 4.71 -9.03 -4.86
N GLY A 49 4.28 -7.79 -4.62
CA GLY A 49 3.63 -6.98 -5.63
C GLY A 49 4.48 -6.86 -6.90
N VAL A 50 5.76 -6.49 -6.76
CA VAL A 50 6.69 -6.35 -7.90
C VAL A 50 6.92 -7.68 -8.63
N LEU A 51 7.07 -8.79 -7.90
CA LEU A 51 7.24 -10.12 -8.50
C LEU A 51 6.04 -10.51 -9.37
N PHE A 52 4.82 -10.37 -8.82
CA PHE A 52 3.60 -10.66 -9.56
C PHE A 52 3.42 -9.69 -10.73
N ALA A 53 3.71 -8.41 -10.55
CA ALA A 53 3.65 -7.41 -11.62
C ALA A 53 4.62 -7.75 -12.76
N GLY A 54 5.84 -8.17 -12.44
CA GLY A 54 6.85 -8.58 -13.43
C GLY A 54 6.39 -9.79 -14.25
N VAL A 55 5.93 -10.85 -13.57
CA VAL A 55 5.41 -12.05 -14.25
C VAL A 55 4.18 -11.72 -15.10
N GLY A 56 3.24 -10.94 -14.55
CA GLY A 56 2.04 -10.52 -15.27
C GLY A 56 2.34 -9.63 -16.48
N PHE A 57 3.31 -8.73 -16.36
CA PHE A 57 3.74 -7.87 -17.45
C PHE A 57 4.40 -8.68 -18.56
N ILE A 58 5.28 -9.63 -18.24
CA ILE A 58 5.88 -10.52 -19.25
C ILE A 58 4.79 -11.35 -19.94
N ALA A 59 3.88 -11.97 -19.17
CA ALA A 59 2.76 -12.73 -19.69
C ALA A 59 1.86 -11.89 -20.62
N SER A 60 1.71 -10.60 -20.33
CA SER A 60 0.86 -9.71 -21.11
C SER A 60 1.31 -9.58 -22.59
N PHE A 61 2.61 -9.65 -22.87
CA PHE A 61 3.11 -9.62 -24.26
C PHE A 61 2.69 -10.87 -25.04
N PHE A 62 2.78 -12.05 -24.42
CA PHE A 62 2.34 -13.29 -25.03
C PHE A 62 0.83 -13.29 -25.25
N ILE A 63 0.05 -12.87 -24.25
CA ILE A 63 -1.41 -12.78 -24.36
C ILE A 63 -1.80 -11.81 -25.49
N ALA A 64 -1.19 -10.63 -25.57
CA ALA A 64 -1.50 -9.66 -26.63
C ALA A 64 -1.09 -10.13 -28.04
N TYR A 65 -0.10 -11.01 -28.13
CA TYR A 65 0.31 -11.62 -29.40
C TYR A 65 -0.77 -12.57 -29.94
N TYR A 66 -1.25 -13.50 -29.10
CA TYR A 66 -2.19 -14.55 -29.52
C TYR A 66 -3.66 -14.10 -29.52
N VAL A 67 -4.05 -13.15 -28.67
CA VAL A 67 -5.46 -12.77 -28.49
C VAL A 67 -5.93 -11.75 -29.54
N ALA A 68 -7.18 -11.89 -30.01
CA ALA A 68 -7.80 -10.94 -30.94
C ALA A 68 -8.03 -9.56 -30.28
N THR A 69 -7.87 -8.48 -31.04
CA THR A 69 -7.96 -7.10 -30.50
C THR A 69 -9.33 -6.80 -29.87
N LYS A 70 -10.43 -7.34 -30.43
CA LYS A 70 -11.78 -7.19 -29.85
C LYS A 70 -11.87 -7.78 -28.43
N LEU A 71 -11.16 -8.89 -28.19
CA LEU A 71 -11.16 -9.57 -26.90
C LEU A 71 -10.23 -8.84 -25.91
N LEU A 72 -9.09 -8.32 -26.37
CA LEU A 72 -8.22 -7.44 -25.56
C LEU A 72 -8.97 -6.22 -25.00
N VAL A 73 -9.82 -5.58 -25.81
CA VAL A 73 -10.63 -4.44 -25.34
C VAL A 73 -11.57 -4.85 -24.20
N LYS A 74 -12.22 -6.02 -24.30
CA LYS A 74 -13.07 -6.54 -23.21
C LYS A 74 -12.26 -6.84 -21.95
N ILE A 75 -11.08 -7.46 -22.09
CA ILE A 75 -10.19 -7.73 -20.96
C ILE A 75 -9.73 -6.43 -20.31
N ASN A 76 -9.38 -5.39 -21.08
CA ASN A 76 -8.98 -4.10 -20.51
C ASN A 76 -10.09 -3.49 -19.67
N VAL A 77 -11.33 -3.50 -20.16
CA VAL A 77 -12.48 -2.99 -19.40
C VAL A 77 -12.65 -3.79 -18.11
N PHE A 78 -12.53 -5.12 -18.17
CA PHE A 78 -12.58 -5.98 -16.99
C PHE A 78 -11.47 -5.66 -15.99
N LEU A 79 -10.21 -5.57 -16.44
CA LEU A 79 -9.06 -5.19 -15.62
C LEU A 79 -9.22 -3.81 -15.00
N LEU A 80 -9.81 -2.86 -15.74
CA LEU A 80 -10.06 -1.51 -15.27
C LEU A 80 -11.09 -1.51 -14.13
N ILE A 81 -12.19 -2.25 -14.30
CA ILE A 81 -13.21 -2.40 -13.26
C ILE A 81 -12.60 -3.06 -12.01
N LEU A 82 -11.78 -4.09 -12.19
CA LEU A 82 -11.12 -4.78 -11.09
C LEU A 82 -10.16 -3.84 -10.34
N LEU A 83 -9.38 -3.04 -11.08
CA LEU A 83 -8.48 -2.03 -10.50
C LEU A 83 -9.25 -0.99 -9.69
N LEU A 84 -10.33 -0.45 -10.26
CA LEU A 84 -11.19 0.53 -9.58
C LEU A 84 -11.86 -0.06 -8.33
N ALA A 85 -12.30 -1.32 -8.40
CA ALA A 85 -12.88 -2.01 -7.26
C ALA A 85 -11.85 -2.19 -6.12
N ALA A 86 -10.61 -2.57 -6.45
CA ALA A 86 -9.55 -2.72 -5.46
C ALA A 86 -9.17 -1.37 -4.81
N ILE A 87 -9.03 -0.32 -5.61
CA ILE A 87 -8.74 1.04 -5.11
C ILE A 87 -9.91 1.53 -4.25
N GLY A 88 -11.14 1.38 -4.72
CA GLY A 88 -12.34 1.78 -3.99
C GLY A 88 -12.44 1.05 -2.64
N TYR A 89 -12.24 -0.26 -2.63
CA TYR A 89 -12.21 -1.06 -1.40
C TYR A 89 -11.18 -0.52 -0.40
N LYS A 90 -9.93 -0.30 -0.85
CA LYS A 90 -8.88 0.23 0.02
C LYS A 90 -9.15 1.64 0.51
N TYR A 91 -9.76 2.49 -0.33
CA TYR A 91 -10.15 3.84 0.06
C TYR A 91 -11.22 3.82 1.16
N PHE A 92 -12.25 2.98 1.03
CA PHE A 92 -13.27 2.83 2.08
C PHE A 92 -12.69 2.25 3.37
N GLU A 93 -11.84 1.23 3.26
CA GLU A 93 -11.15 0.62 4.41
C GLU A 93 -10.30 1.66 5.15
N PHE A 94 -9.56 2.49 4.41
CA PHE A 94 -8.73 3.55 4.98
C PHE A 94 -9.58 4.61 5.71
N GLN A 95 -10.64 5.11 5.07
CA GLN A 95 -11.56 6.05 5.74
C GLN A 95 -12.20 5.47 7.00
N GLN A 96 -12.53 4.19 7.00
CA GLN A 96 -13.11 3.54 8.18
C GLN A 96 -12.08 3.45 9.32
N ARG A 97 -10.84 3.08 9.00
CA ARG A 97 -9.73 3.02 9.98
C ARG A 97 -9.43 4.40 10.57
N ASP A 98 -9.40 5.44 9.74
CA ASP A 98 -9.16 6.81 10.19
C ASP A 98 -10.24 7.28 11.17
N LYS A 99 -11.52 7.00 10.88
CA LYS A 99 -12.63 7.35 11.79
C LYS A 99 -12.51 6.65 13.14
N LEU A 100 -12.18 5.36 13.13
CA LEU A 100 -11.99 4.57 14.35
C LEU A 100 -10.80 5.06 15.17
N GLN A 101 -9.67 5.36 14.53
CA GLN A 101 -8.51 5.94 15.23
C GLN A 101 -8.80 7.32 15.81
N LYS A 102 -9.57 8.14 15.10
CA LYS A 102 -9.96 9.47 15.58
C LYS A 102 -10.84 9.38 16.83
N GLU A 103 -11.85 8.52 16.80
CA GLU A 103 -12.72 8.25 17.96
C GLU A 103 -11.92 7.68 19.15
N GLU A 104 -10.93 6.82 18.91
CA GLU A 104 -10.06 6.27 19.97
C GLU A 104 -9.14 7.35 20.57
N SER A 105 -8.55 8.21 19.73
CA SER A 105 -7.69 9.31 20.19
C SER A 105 -8.46 10.38 20.99
N GLU A 106 -9.69 10.72 20.58
CA GLU A 106 -10.54 11.67 21.32
C GLU A 106 -11.03 11.09 22.67
N LYS A 107 -11.08 9.75 22.79
CA LYS A 107 -11.45 9.06 24.04
C LYS A 107 -10.28 8.92 25.02
N PHE A 108 -9.04 9.08 24.53
CA PHE A 108 -7.81 8.96 25.30
C PHE A 108 -7.02 10.27 25.29
N ASP A 109 -7.69 11.42 25.44
CA ASP A 109 -7.05 12.66 25.88
C ASP A 109 -6.97 12.66 27.42
N PRO A 110 -5.86 12.21 28.04
CA PRO A 110 -5.63 12.51 29.46
C PRO A 110 -5.52 14.04 29.61
N PRO A 111 -6.04 14.62 30.70
CA PRO A 111 -5.88 16.05 30.95
C PRO A 111 -4.40 16.43 30.87
N SER A 112 -4.10 17.54 30.19
CA SER A 112 -2.76 18.10 30.00
C SER A 112 -1.95 18.01 31.29
N THR A 113 -0.95 17.13 31.32
CA THR A 113 0.08 17.14 32.37
C THR A 113 1.03 18.28 32.05
N THR A 114 0.60 19.49 32.38
CA THR A 114 1.50 20.64 32.39
C THR A 114 2.63 20.29 33.36
N PRO A 115 3.90 20.24 32.95
CA PRO A 115 4.98 19.98 33.88
C PRO A 115 4.96 21.08 34.94
N THR A 116 4.66 20.72 36.19
CA THR A 116 4.81 21.62 37.34
C THR A 116 6.29 21.93 37.47
N SER A 117 6.72 23.03 36.84
CA SER A 117 8.00 23.66 37.09
C SER A 117 8.01 24.11 38.55
N GLN A 118 8.67 23.35 39.41
CA GLN A 118 9.34 23.78 40.65
C GLN A 118 9.92 22.54 41.34
N THR A 119 11.07 22.08 40.84
CA THR A 119 12.03 21.42 41.73
C THR A 119 12.95 22.53 42.20
N GLU A 120 12.82 22.95 43.46
CA GLU A 120 13.84 23.78 44.09
C GLU A 120 15.20 23.08 43.93
N PRO A 121 16.27 23.78 43.53
CA PRO A 121 17.59 23.18 43.47
C PRO A 121 18.01 22.82 44.90
N LEU A 122 17.99 21.52 45.22
CA LEU A 122 18.57 20.95 46.43
C LEU A 122 19.99 21.50 46.56
N GLY A 123 20.19 22.29 47.61
CA GLY A 123 21.41 23.05 47.88
C GLY A 123 22.64 22.17 48.06
N MET A 124 23.26 21.77 46.95
CA MET A 124 24.59 21.15 46.90
C MET A 124 25.68 22.14 46.47
N ALA A 125 25.41 23.45 46.56
CA ALA A 125 26.31 24.52 46.12
C ALA A 125 26.82 25.44 47.25
N LYS A 126 26.80 25.00 48.52
CA LYS A 126 27.29 25.80 49.65
C LYS A 126 28.45 25.20 50.45
N LEU A 127 29.04 24.09 49.97
CA LEU A 127 30.13 23.39 50.67
C LEU A 127 31.54 23.72 50.19
N TYR A 128 31.73 24.63 49.24
CA TYR A 128 33.06 25.11 48.89
C TYR A 128 33.04 26.60 48.54
N SER A 129 33.51 27.42 49.47
CA SER A 129 34.26 28.64 49.17
C SER A 129 35.24 28.90 50.32
N PRO A 130 36.48 29.31 49.99
CA PRO A 130 37.67 29.24 50.84
C PRO A 130 37.69 30.20 52.04
#